data_AF-A0A2V7CJJ3-F1
#
_entry.id   AF-A0A2V7CJJ3-F1
#
_cell.length_a   1.000
_cell.length_b   1.000
_cell.length_c   1.000
_cell.angle_alpha   90.00
_cell.angle_beta   90.00
_cell.angle_gamma   90.00
#
_symmetry.space_group_name_H-M   'P 1'
#
loop_
_entity.id
_entity.type
_entity.pdbx_description
1 polymer ?
#
loop_
_entity_poly.entity_id
_entity_poly.type
_entity_poly.pdbx_seq_one_letter_code
_entity_poly.pdbx_strand_id
1 'polypeptide(L)'
;MPPRIRLVFSALSVALFFVAAVPLYRELSQRSDIWWTPHAMAVTLAEGKDRVEIYARGKPLAALLRAGQLRIAEDGGCTVVAPSDIGLRFNNWDRVRADRLPLLLVYAGGCGVTACMFLLVLTGRLAYRGERERGAA
;
A
#
# COMPACT_ATOMS: atom_id res chain seq x y z
N MET A 1 32.81 -15.37 -22.63
CA MET A 1 32.67 -13.91 -22.43
C MET A 1 34.03 -13.31 -22.09
N PRO A 2 34.42 -12.17 -22.69
CA PRO A 2 35.65 -11.47 -22.33
C PRO A 2 35.63 -11.03 -20.85
N PRO A 3 36.76 -11.12 -20.12
CA PRO A 3 36.82 -10.82 -18.68
C PRO A 3 36.42 -9.37 -18.34
N ARG A 4 36.70 -8.43 -19.25
CA ARG A 4 36.31 -7.02 -19.11
C ARG A 4 34.78 -6.84 -19.15
N ILE A 5 34.10 -7.55 -20.05
CA ILE A 5 32.64 -7.50 -20.17
C ILE A 5 32.00 -8.10 -18.92
N ARG A 6 32.52 -9.24 -18.44
CA ARG A 6 32.04 -9.86 -17.19
C ARG A 6 32.14 -8.90 -16.01
N LEU A 7 33.26 -8.19 -15.87
CA LEU A 7 33.49 -7.24 -14.78
C LEU A 7 32.50 -6.06 -14.83
N VAL A 8 32.24 -5.51 -16.01
CA VAL A 8 31.23 -4.44 -16.21
C VAL A 8 29.83 -4.91 -15.86
N PHE A 9 29.41 -6.08 -16.36
CA PHE A 9 28.06 -6.61 -16.05
C PHE A 9 27.91 -6.96 -14.57
N SER A 10 28.94 -7.50 -13.91
CA SER A 10 28.93 -7.76 -12.47
C SER A 10 28.83 -6.45 -11.67
N ALA A 11 29.61 -5.43 -12.00
CA ALA A 11 29.55 -4.13 -11.34
C ALA A 11 28.18 -3.47 -11.52
N LEU A 12 27.61 -3.52 -12.73
CA LEU A 12 26.28 -3.00 -13.02
C LEU A 12 25.20 -3.74 -12.22
N SER A 13 25.28 -5.07 -12.13
CA SER A 13 24.32 -5.89 -11.38
C SER A 13 24.35 -5.58 -9.88
N VAL A 14 25.54 -5.43 -9.31
CA VAL A 14 25.72 -5.04 -7.91
C VAL A 14 25.17 -3.63 -7.66
N ALA A 15 25.46 -2.68 -8.55
CA ALA A 15 24.93 -1.32 -8.44
C ALA A 15 23.39 -1.30 -8.48
N LEU A 16 22.78 -2.01 -9.44
CA LEU A 16 21.32 -2.12 -9.55
C LEU A 16 20.70 -2.80 -8.32
N PHE A 17 21.36 -3.82 -7.77
CA PHE A 17 20.92 -4.46 -6.53
C PHE A 17 20.87 -3.45 -5.38
N PHE A 18 21.93 -2.65 -5.16
CA PHE A 18 21.95 -1.67 -4.09
C PHE A 18 20.95 -0.53 -4.29
N VAL A 19 20.70 -0.12 -5.53
CA VAL A 19 19.65 0.86 -5.87
C VAL A 19 18.27 0.40 -5.39
N ALA A 20 17.98 -0.91 -5.47
CA ALA A 20 16.72 -1.48 -4.97
C ALA A 20 16.75 -1.83 -3.46
N ALA A 21 17.86 -2.37 -2.98
CA ALA A 21 17.98 -2.89 -1.62
C ALA A 21 18.02 -1.79 -0.55
N VAL A 22 18.66 -0.64 -0.83
CA VAL A 22 18.79 0.44 0.15
C VAL A 22 17.44 1.08 0.50
N PRO A 23 16.57 1.47 -0.45
CA PRO A 23 15.23 1.97 -0.14
C PRO A 23 14.37 0.94 0.60
N LEU A 24 14.42 -0.33 0.18
CA LEU A 24 13.68 -1.40 0.84
C LEU A 24 14.09 -1.58 2.30
N TYR A 25 15.40 -1.61 2.57
CA TYR A 25 15.91 -1.70 3.94
C TYR A 25 15.51 -0.49 4.77
N ARG A 26 15.61 0.71 4.20
CA ARG A 26 15.18 1.95 4.87
C ARG A 26 13.74 1.85 5.32
N GLU A 27 12.82 1.47 4.45
CA GLU A 27 11.41 1.35 4.84
C GLU A 27 11.15 0.27 5.88
N LEU A 28 11.79 -0.90 5.76
CA LEU A 28 11.63 -1.98 6.75
C LEU A 28 12.24 -1.65 8.12
N SER A 29 13.25 -0.78 8.16
CA SER A 29 13.92 -0.35 9.39
C SER A 29 13.28 0.85 10.09
N GLN A 30 12.29 1.49 9.45
CA GLN A 30 11.64 2.65 10.05
C GLN A 30 10.78 2.26 11.26
N ARG A 31 10.73 3.17 12.22
CA ARG A 31 9.96 3.01 13.44
C ARG A 31 8.47 3.13 13.12
N SER A 32 7.65 2.18 13.58
CA SER A 32 6.22 2.15 13.26
C SER A 32 5.39 3.21 14.01
N ASP A 33 5.95 3.85 15.03
CA ASP A 33 5.29 4.79 15.95
C ASP A 33 5.38 6.25 15.51
N ILE A 34 6.06 6.59 14.41
CA ILE A 34 6.18 7.99 13.93
C ILE A 34 5.04 8.42 13.02
N TRP A 35 4.19 7.48 12.58
CA TRP A 35 3.16 7.70 11.55
C TRP A 35 1.79 8.11 12.12
N TRP A 36 1.74 8.63 13.34
CA TRP A 36 0.50 9.17 13.89
C TRP A 36 0.04 10.39 13.10
N THR A 37 -1.27 10.44 12.82
CA THR A 37 -1.88 11.63 12.23
C THR A 37 -1.67 12.83 13.16
N PRO A 38 -1.18 13.99 12.67
CA PRO A 38 -1.04 15.17 13.49
C PRO A 38 -2.35 15.54 14.18
N HIS A 39 -2.29 16.00 15.43
CA HIS A 39 -3.49 16.30 16.22
C HIS A 39 -4.41 17.34 15.55
N ALA A 40 -3.85 18.28 14.79
CA ALA A 40 -4.61 19.27 14.03
C ALA A 40 -5.45 18.68 12.87
N MET A 41 -5.16 17.45 12.46
CA MET A 41 -5.89 16.70 11.43
C MET A 41 -6.76 15.60 12.05
N ALA A 42 -7.04 15.67 13.36
CA ALA A 42 -7.94 14.75 14.03
C ALA A 42 -9.34 14.83 13.40
N VAL A 43 -9.83 13.68 12.96
CA VAL A 43 -11.12 13.54 12.30
C VAL A 43 -12.21 13.36 13.36
N THR A 44 -13.39 13.93 13.14
CA THR A 44 -14.50 13.76 14.07
C THR A 44 -15.00 12.32 14.08
N LEU A 45 -15.71 11.90 15.15
CA LEU A 45 -16.28 10.54 15.22
C LEU A 45 -17.27 10.26 14.06
N ALA A 46 -17.93 11.29 13.54
CA ALA A 46 -18.87 11.16 12.42
C ALA A 46 -18.14 10.86 11.10
N GLU A 47 -17.09 11.61 10.81
CA GLU A 47 -16.27 11.46 9.59
C GLU A 47 -15.37 10.23 9.65
N GLY A 48 -14.94 9.82 10.86
CA GLY A 48 -14.07 8.67 11.09
C GLY A 48 -14.76 7.31 10.96
N LYS A 49 -16.09 7.28 10.82
CA LYS A 49 -16.90 6.04 10.85
C LYS A 49 -16.46 5.00 9.82
N ASP A 50 -16.01 5.43 8.64
CA ASP A 50 -15.57 4.52 7.58
C ASP A 50 -14.18 3.92 7.86
N ARG A 51 -13.44 4.46 8.83
CA ARG A 51 -12.07 4.04 9.18
C ARG A 51 -11.99 3.34 10.52
N VAL A 52 -12.68 3.86 11.53
CA VAL A 52 -12.67 3.32 12.88
C VAL A 52 -14.03 3.50 13.53
N GLU A 53 -14.49 2.46 14.19
CA GLU A 53 -15.65 2.51 15.07
C GLU A 53 -15.21 2.28 16.51
N ILE A 54 -15.65 3.16 17.40
CA ILE A 54 -15.35 3.09 18.83
C ILE A 54 -16.56 2.50 19.54
N TYR A 55 -16.30 1.55 20.43
CA TYR A 55 -17.30 0.86 21.25
C TYR A 55 -17.01 1.14 22.72
N ALA A 56 -18.06 1.33 23.51
CA ALA A 56 -17.99 1.36 24.97
C ALA A 56 -18.97 0.31 25.51
N ARG A 57 -18.47 -0.64 26.31
CA ARG A 57 -19.22 -1.78 26.87
C ARG A 57 -20.02 -2.53 25.79
N GLY A 58 -19.40 -2.75 24.64
CA GLY A 58 -19.97 -3.47 23.49
C GLY A 58 -20.99 -2.68 22.66
N LYS A 59 -21.27 -1.41 22.97
CA LYS A 59 -22.18 -0.55 22.19
C LYS A 59 -21.41 0.51 21.39
N PRO A 60 -21.85 0.87 20.16
CA PRO A 60 -21.20 1.92 19.38
C PRO A 60 -21.26 3.27 20.11
N LEU A 61 -20.11 3.92 20.28
CA LEU A 61 -19.97 5.20 20.97
C LEU A 61 -20.85 6.30 20.35
N ALA A 62 -20.94 6.33 19.02
CA ALA A 62 -21.79 7.27 18.30
C ALA A 62 -23.29 7.11 18.64
N ALA A 63 -23.74 5.88 18.93
CA ALA A 63 -25.12 5.63 19.35
C ALA A 63 -25.35 6.08 20.80
N LEU A 64 -24.38 5.84 21.69
CA LEU A 64 -24.43 6.29 23.08
C LEU A 64 -24.45 7.83 23.18
N LEU A 65 -23.66 8.51 22.35
CA LEU A 65 -23.63 9.97 22.24
C LEU A 65 -24.98 10.53 21.78
N ARG A 66 -25.56 9.97 20.71
CA ARG A 66 -26.90 10.39 20.23
C ARG A 66 -28.00 10.17 21.24
N ALA A 67 -27.91 9.10 22.03
CA ALA A 67 -28.87 8.80 23.09
C ALA A 67 -28.65 9.64 24.36
N GLY A 68 -27.64 10.53 24.42
CA GLY A 68 -27.30 11.30 25.61
C GLY A 68 -26.80 10.44 26.78
N GLN A 69 -26.35 9.22 26.49
CA GLN A 69 -25.92 8.23 27.48
C GLN A 69 -24.43 8.33 27.83
N LEU A 70 -23.67 9.16 27.12
CA LEU A 70 -22.30 9.49 27.48
C LEU A 70 -22.29 10.67 28.45
N ARG A 71 -21.69 10.49 29.62
CA ARG A 71 -21.51 11.54 30.62
C ARG A 71 -20.04 11.69 30.94
N ILE A 72 -19.58 12.92 31.03
CA ILE A 72 -18.28 13.27 31.58
C ILE A 72 -18.52 13.56 33.06
N ALA A 73 -17.73 12.99 33.96
CA ALA A 73 -17.79 13.37 35.37
C ALA A 73 -16.41 13.60 35.95
N GLU A 74 -16.34 14.62 36.78
CA GLU A 74 -15.27 14.88 37.72
C GLU A 74 -15.94 15.16 39.09
N ASP A 75 -15.29 14.69 40.16
CA ASP A 75 -15.62 14.94 41.56
C ASP A 75 -17.06 14.63 42.02
N GLY A 76 -17.41 13.34 42.01
CA GLY A 76 -18.37 12.82 43.01
C GLY A 76 -19.32 11.73 42.55
N GLY A 77 -19.39 11.43 41.25
CA GLY A 77 -20.00 10.18 40.81
C GLY A 77 -20.34 10.09 39.33
N CYS A 78 -19.47 9.42 38.57
CA CYS A 78 -19.88 8.58 37.45
C CYS A 78 -19.13 7.25 37.48
N THR A 79 -19.71 6.28 36.78
CA THR A 79 -19.13 4.96 36.60
C THR A 79 -17.81 5.08 35.84
N VAL A 80 -16.70 4.66 36.46
CA VAL A 80 -15.39 4.62 35.80
C VAL A 80 -15.46 3.64 34.64
N VAL A 81 -15.15 4.11 33.43
CA VAL A 81 -15.00 3.26 32.25
C VAL A 81 -13.60 2.69 32.29
N ALA A 82 -13.48 1.37 32.40
CA ALA A 82 -12.18 0.71 32.36
C ALA A 82 -11.63 0.71 30.92
N PRO A 83 -10.30 0.70 30.71
CA PRO A 83 -9.74 0.55 29.37
C PRO A 83 -10.27 -0.69 28.62
N SER A 84 -10.56 -1.77 29.34
CA SER A 84 -11.16 -3.00 28.81
C SER A 84 -12.60 -2.83 28.29
N ASP A 85 -13.30 -1.79 28.73
CA ASP A 85 -14.65 -1.49 28.27
C ASP A 85 -14.65 -0.81 26.90
N ILE A 86 -13.50 -0.28 26.46
CA ILE A 86 -13.35 0.43 25.19
C ILE A 86 -12.82 -0.52 24.12
N GLY A 87 -13.63 -0.73 23.09
CA GLY A 87 -13.25 -1.49 21.90
C GLY A 87 -13.02 -0.55 20.72
N LEU A 88 -12.02 -0.87 19.89
CA LEU A 88 -11.80 -0.21 18.61
C LEU A 88 -11.95 -1.24 17.50
N ARG A 89 -12.82 -0.96 16.52
CA ARG A 89 -12.95 -1.74 15.29
C ARG A 89 -12.39 -0.92 14.14
N PHE A 90 -11.26 -1.32 13.61
CA PHE A 90 -10.64 -0.67 12.46
C PHE A 90 -11.16 -1.27 11.16
N ASN A 91 -11.46 -0.42 10.18
CA ASN A 91 -11.66 -0.87 8.82
C ASN A 91 -10.31 -1.29 8.24
N ASN A 92 -10.15 -2.60 8.02
CA ASN A 92 -8.89 -3.19 7.57
C ASN A 92 -8.71 -3.17 6.04
N TRP A 93 -9.55 -2.43 5.31
CA TRP A 93 -9.51 -2.42 3.85
C TRP A 93 -8.18 -1.94 3.28
N ASP A 94 -7.55 -0.94 3.89
CA ASP A 94 -6.24 -0.43 3.43
C ASP A 94 -5.16 -1.51 3.51
N ARG A 95 -5.19 -2.34 4.56
CA ARG A 95 -4.29 -3.48 4.69
C ARG A 95 -4.58 -4.55 3.65
N VAL A 96 -5.85 -4.92 3.46
CA VAL A 96 -6.26 -5.89 2.43
C VAL A 96 -5.85 -5.41 1.04
N ARG A 97 -5.93 -4.10 0.77
CA ARG A 97 -5.49 -3.50 -0.48
C ARG A 97 -3.96 -3.57 -0.62
N ALA A 98 -3.22 -3.23 0.43
CA ALA A 98 -1.76 -3.33 0.43
C ALA A 98 -1.28 -4.76 0.20
N ASP A 99 -1.93 -5.75 0.83
CA ASP A 99 -1.62 -7.17 0.66
C ASP A 99 -1.84 -7.67 -0.78
N ARG A 100 -2.76 -7.03 -1.52
CA ARG A 100 -3.02 -7.34 -2.95
C ARG A 100 -2.09 -6.61 -3.91
N LEU A 101 -1.36 -5.59 -3.45
CA LEU A 101 -0.55 -4.73 -4.31
C LEU A 101 0.52 -5.49 -5.12
N PRO A 102 1.27 -6.46 -4.54
CA PRO A 102 2.28 -7.19 -5.31
C PRO A 102 1.69 -7.95 -6.51
N LEU A 103 0.54 -8.60 -6.31
CA LEU A 103 -0.16 -9.32 -7.37
C LEU A 103 -0.65 -8.35 -8.46
N LEU A 104 -1.18 -7.19 -8.08
CA LEU A 104 -1.60 -6.16 -9.03
C LEU A 104 -0.41 -5.60 -9.83
N LEU A 105 0.77 -5.47 -9.23
CA LEU A 105 1.99 -5.06 -9.93
C LEU A 105 2.44 -6.10 -10.96
N VAL A 106 2.33 -7.40 -10.63
CA VAL A 106 2.57 -8.48 -11.60
C VAL A 106 1.61 -8.39 -12.78
N TYR A 107 0.32 -8.19 -12.52
CA TYR A 107 -0.67 -8.00 -13.59
C TYR A 107 -0.39 -6.74 -14.42
N ALA A 108 -0.04 -5.62 -13.79
CA ALA A 108 0.33 -4.39 -14.49
C ALA A 108 1.55 -4.59 -15.41
N GLY A 109 2.58 -5.30 -14.92
CA GLY A 109 3.74 -5.68 -15.72
C GLY A 109 3.35 -6.55 -16.92
N GLY A 110 2.52 -7.57 -16.70
CA GLY A 110 2.00 -8.45 -17.76
C GLY A 110 1.18 -7.70 -18.82
N CYS A 111 0.30 -6.79 -18.39
CA CYS A 111 -0.45 -5.91 -19.28
C CYS A 111 0.48 -5.02 -20.10
N GLY A 112 1.50 -4.43 -19.49
CA GLY A 112 2.50 -3.61 -20.18
C GLY A 112 3.25 -4.40 -21.27
N VAL A 113 3.73 -5.60 -20.94
CA VAL A 113 4.40 -6.47 -21.92
C VAL A 113 3.46 -6.83 -23.07
N THR A 114 2.22 -7.22 -22.77
CA THR A 114 1.23 -7.62 -23.77
C THR A 114 0.85 -6.45 -24.67
N ALA A 115 0.64 -5.26 -24.11
CA ALA A 115 0.35 -4.05 -24.87
C ALA A 115 1.53 -3.65 -25.78
N CYS A 116 2.77 -3.71 -25.28
CA CYS A 116 3.95 -3.47 -26.10
C CYS A 116 4.07 -4.47 -27.26
N MET A 117 3.86 -5.76 -27.01
CA MET A 117 3.88 -6.78 -28.06
C MET A 117 2.78 -6.52 -29.10
N PHE A 118 1.56 -6.22 -28.65
CA PHE A 118 0.45 -5.89 -29.52
C PHE A 118 0.76 -4.69 -30.43
N LEU A 119 1.34 -3.62 -29.87
CA LEU A 119 1.75 -2.44 -30.63
C LEU A 119 2.87 -2.74 -31.63
N LEU A 120 3.84 -3.58 -31.28
CA LEU A 120 4.92 -3.98 -32.19
C LEU A 120 4.40 -4.81 -33.38
N VAL A 121 3.40 -5.66 -33.14
CA VAL A 121 2.71 -6.42 -34.20
C VAL A 121 1.91 -5.49 -35.11
N LEU A 122 1.07 -4.62 -34.52
CA LEU A 122 0.27 -3.65 -35.28
C LEU A 122 1.10 -2.71 -36.15
N THR A 123 2.24 -2.25 -35.63
CA THR A 123 3.12 -1.31 -36.35
C THR A 123 4.07 -1.99 -37.34
N GLY A 124 3.97 -3.32 -37.51
CA GLY A 124 4.83 -4.08 -38.42
C GLY A 124 6.32 -4.04 -38.05
N ARG A 125 6.66 -3.56 -36.84
CA ARG A 125 8.04 -3.52 -36.34
C ARG A 125 8.54 -4.88 -35.89
N LEU A 126 7.64 -5.85 -35.83
CA LEU A 126 7.93 -7.27 -35.66
C LEU A 126 8.08 -7.98 -37.03
N ALA A 127 8.67 -7.33 -38.03
CA ALA A 127 8.95 -7.99 -39.31
C ALA A 127 10.09 -9.00 -39.14
N TYR A 128 9.79 -10.28 -39.42
CA TYR A 128 10.80 -11.33 -39.56
C TYR A 128 11.76 -10.95 -40.70
N ARG A 129 13.07 -10.89 -40.40
CA ARG A 129 14.12 -10.46 -41.34
C ARG A 129 14.12 -11.22 -42.68
N GLY A 130 13.57 -12.43 -42.71
CA GLY A 130 13.47 -13.25 -43.93
C GLY A 130 12.46 -12.77 -44.99
N GLU A 131 11.50 -11.89 -44.65
CA GLU A 131 10.57 -11.34 -45.67
C GLU A 131 11.16 -10.14 -46.43
N ARG A 132 12.07 -9.39 -45.81
CA ARG A 132 12.74 -8.25 -46.49
C ARG A 132 13.67 -8.68 -47.62
N GLU A 133 14.22 -9.89 -47.55
CA GLU A 133 15.14 -10.41 -48.59
C GLU A 133 14.41 -11.05 -49.78
N ARG A 134 13.14 -11.47 -49.62
CA ARG A 134 12.34 -12.04 -50.72
C ARG A 134 11.56 -11.01 -51.54
N GLY A 135 11.36 -9.80 -51.01
CA GLY A 135 10.70 -8.69 -51.73
C GLY A 135 11.63 -7.83 -52.58
N ALA A 136 12.94 -8.14 -52.61
CA ALA A 136 13.97 -7.39 -53.36
C ALA A 136 14.65 -8.22 -54.46
N ALA A 137 14.05 -9.34 -54.86
CA ALA A 137 14.51 -10.21 -55.95
C ALA A 137 13.60 -10.07 -57.18
#